data_AF-A0A8T9QG66-F1
#
_entry.id   AF-A0A8T9QG66-F1
#
_cell.length_a   1.000
_cell.length_b   1.000
_cell.length_c   1.000
_cell.angle_alpha   90.00
_cell.angle_beta   90.00
_cell.angle_gamma   90.00
#
_symmetry.space_group_name_H-M   'P 1'
#
loop_
_entity.id
_entity.type
_entity.pdbx_description
1 polymer ?
#
loop_
_entity_poly.entity_id
_entity_poly.type
_entity_poly.pdbx_seq_one_letter_code
_entity_poly.pdbx_strand_id
1 'polypeptide(L)'
;MNNSITYSEREQTTAQRQELIDKARAWSVAQGAVPGPAAEAVYARYVAGELTLQDVTDELKSYYANRAAAPAGAASPAAPQGMMEPEELLLAS
;
A
#
# COMPACT_ATOMS: atom_id res chain seq x y z
N MET A 1 27.05 -8.29 -13.26
CA MET A 1 26.95 -6.83 -13.41
C MET A 1 26.65 -6.26 -12.04
N ASN A 2 27.59 -5.51 -11.43
CA ASN A 2 27.29 -4.74 -10.22
C ASN A 2 26.55 -3.48 -10.68
N ASN A 3 25.22 -3.48 -10.56
CA ASN A 3 24.44 -2.26 -10.77
C ASN A 3 24.75 -1.31 -9.61
N SER A 4 25.68 -0.37 -9.82
CA SER A 4 25.95 0.68 -8.85
C SER A 4 24.72 1.57 -8.72
N ILE A 5 24.13 1.60 -7.52
CA ILE A 5 23.00 2.48 -7.22
C ILE A 5 23.49 3.93 -7.29
N THR A 6 22.80 4.75 -8.07
CA THR A 6 23.08 6.19 -8.17
C THR A 6 21.91 6.96 -7.56
N TYR A 7 22.15 7.55 -6.40
CA TYR A 7 21.18 8.34 -5.67
C TYR A 7 21.08 9.77 -6.20
N SER A 8 19.87 10.33 -6.21
CA SER A 8 19.68 11.77 -6.36
C SER A 8 20.17 12.52 -5.12
N GLU A 9 20.36 13.84 -5.23
CA GLU A 9 20.74 14.70 -4.09
C GLU A 9 19.76 14.63 -2.92
N ARG A 10 18.50 14.27 -3.20
CA ARG A 10 17.43 14.18 -2.21
C ARG A 10 17.45 12.89 -1.38
N GLU A 11 18.28 11.91 -1.73
CA GLU A 11 18.24 10.57 -1.13
C GLU A 11 19.64 10.02 -0.78
N GLN A 12 20.67 10.87 -0.77
CA GLN A 12 22.07 10.46 -0.55
C GLN A 12 22.28 9.79 0.82
N THR A 13 21.58 10.26 1.85
CA THR A 13 21.71 9.75 3.21
C THR A 13 20.48 8.95 3.64
N THR A 14 20.68 8.02 4.58
CA THR A 14 19.58 7.28 5.21
C THR A 14 18.54 8.21 5.83
N ALA A 15 18.96 9.32 6.47
CA ALA A 15 18.06 10.29 7.06
C ALA A 15 17.17 10.98 6.01
N GLN A 16 17.76 11.37 4.87
CA GLN A 16 17.00 11.95 3.75
C GLN A 16 16.01 10.96 3.15
N ARG A 17 16.40 9.68 3.01
CA ARG A 17 15.50 8.61 2.55
C ARG A 17 14.35 8.38 3.52
N GLN A 18 14.63 8.38 4.82
CA GLN A 18 13.60 8.25 5.85
C GLN A 18 12.60 9.41 5.78
N GLU A 19 13.08 10.66 5.66
CA GLU A 19 12.22 11.84 5.54
C GLU A 19 11.29 11.77 4.32
N LEU A 20 11.79 11.26 3.19
CA LEU A 20 10.98 11.05 1.98
C LEU A 20 9.86 10.01 2.21
N ILE A 21 10.16 8.90 2.90
CA ILE A 21 9.14 7.91 3.26
C ILE A 21 8.13 8.47 4.25
N ASP A 22 8.57 9.24 5.24
CA ASP A 22 7.66 9.84 6.22
C ASP A 22 6.69 10.81 5.56
N LYS A 23 7.16 11.63 4.61
CA LYS A 23 6.31 12.49 3.78
C LYS A 23 5.33 11.69 2.94
N ALA A 24 5.78 10.61 2.31
CA ALA A 24 4.91 9.74 1.50
C ALA A 24 3.81 9.09 2.36
N ARG A 25 4.15 8.60 3.56
CA ARG A 25 3.17 8.06 4.52
C ARG A 25 2.16 9.12 4.95
N ALA A 26 2.63 10.30 5.35
CA ALA A 26 1.75 11.39 5.78
C ALA A 26 0.77 11.79 4.67
N TRP A 27 1.24 11.88 3.42
CA TRP A 27 0.40 12.17 2.26
C TRP A 27 -0.61 11.04 1.96
N SER A 28 -0.21 9.77 2.10
CA SER A 28 -1.10 8.63 1.93
C SER A 28 -2.21 8.62 2.99
N VAL A 29 -1.84 8.83 4.25
CA VAL A 29 -2.78 8.90 5.38
C VAL A 29 -3.76 10.06 5.22
N ALA A 30 -3.30 11.23 4.75
CA ALA A 30 -4.17 12.37 4.47
C ALA A 30 -5.23 12.08 3.38
N GLN A 31 -5.00 11.08 2.52
CA GLN A 31 -5.96 10.60 1.51
C GLN A 31 -6.76 9.38 1.96
N GLY A 32 -6.62 8.96 3.22
CA GLY A 32 -7.32 7.79 3.77
C GLY A 32 -6.73 6.45 3.33
N ALA A 33 -5.52 6.43 2.76
CA ALA A 33 -4.84 5.19 2.37
C ALA A 33 -3.66 4.93 3.30
N VAL A 34 -3.66 3.80 4.01
CA VAL A 34 -2.52 3.37 4.82
C VAL A 34 -1.68 2.37 4.02
N PRO A 35 -0.35 2.56 3.89
CA PRO A 35 0.51 1.59 3.21
C PRO A 35 0.40 0.21 3.86
N GLY A 36 0.15 -0.81 3.03
CA GLY A 36 0.11 -2.20 3.49
C GLY A 36 1.51 -2.80 3.68
N PRO A 37 1.62 -4.03 4.23
CA PRO A 37 2.90 -4.67 4.55
C PRO A 37 3.87 -4.78 3.37
N ALA A 38 3.37 -5.00 2.16
CA ALA A 38 4.21 -5.07 0.96
C ALA A 38 4.85 -3.71 0.64
N ALA A 39 4.12 -2.60 0.78
CA ALA A 39 4.67 -1.28 0.56
C ALA A 39 5.69 -0.91 1.65
N GLU A 40 5.41 -1.28 2.89
CA GLU A 40 6.32 -1.08 4.03
C GLU A 40 7.64 -1.84 3.87
N ALA A 41 7.62 -3.05 3.30
CA ALA A 41 8.83 -3.80 2.98
C ALA A 41 9.70 -3.09 1.92
N VAL A 42 9.08 -2.51 0.88
CA VAL A 42 9.78 -1.72 -0.14
C VAL A 42 10.40 -0.46 0.47
N TYR A 43 9.66 0.24 1.35
CA TYR A 43 10.17 1.42 2.05
C TYR A 43 11.36 1.09 2.96
N ALA A 44 11.35 -0.04 3.66
CA ALA A 44 12.48 -0.46 4.50
C ALA A 44 13.76 -0.68 3.68
N ARG A 45 13.66 -1.35 2.52
CA ARG A 45 14.79 -1.58 1.59
C ARG A 45 15.34 -0.26 1.04
N TYR A 46 14.44 0.67 0.71
CA TYR A 46 14.82 2.02 0.28
C TYR A 46 15.62 2.76 1.35
N VAL A 47 15.13 2.81 2.59
CA VAL A 47 15.83 3.48 3.69
C VAL A 47 17.20 2.84 3.94
N ALA A 48 17.28 1.50 3.89
CA ALA A 48 18.54 0.75 4.01
C ALA A 48 19.56 1.06 2.90
N GLY A 49 19.12 1.71 1.81
CA GLY A 49 19.97 2.05 0.68
C GLY A 49 20.16 0.87 -0.29
N GLU A 50 19.17 -0.01 -0.38
CA GLU A 50 19.12 -1.09 -1.36
C GLU A 50 18.37 -0.70 -2.63
N LEU A 51 17.64 0.41 -2.62
CA LEU A 51 16.78 0.89 -3.72
C LEU A 51 16.92 2.41 -3.87
N THR A 52 16.75 2.92 -5.09
CA THR A 52 16.47 4.34 -5.34
C THR A 52 14.98 4.65 -5.23
N LEU A 53 14.62 5.93 -5.18
CA LEU A 53 13.22 6.35 -5.22
C LEU A 53 12.50 5.92 -6.52
N GLN A 54 13.25 5.83 -7.62
CA GLN A 54 12.72 5.32 -8.88
C GLN A 54 12.40 3.83 -8.77
N ASP A 55 13.29 3.03 -8.20
CA ASP A 55 13.06 1.59 -7.99
C ASP A 55 11.85 1.34 -7.08
N VAL A 56 11.69 2.14 -6.01
CA VAL A 56 10.50 2.09 -5.14
C VAL A 56 9.22 2.32 -5.94
N THR A 57 9.23 3.33 -6.82
CA THR A 57 8.07 3.65 -7.64
C THR A 57 7.73 2.52 -8.60
N ASP A 58 8.75 1.92 -9.22
CA ASP A 58 8.58 0.83 -10.19
C ASP A 58 8.12 -0.47 -9.50
N GLU A 59 8.71 -0.85 -8.36
CA GLU A 59 8.30 -2.02 -7.59
C GLU A 59 6.84 -1.90 -7.11
N LEU A 60 6.45 -0.74 -6.58
CA LEU A 60 5.07 -0.52 -6.12
C LEU A 60 4.07 -0.53 -7.28
N LYS A 61 4.40 0.10 -8.41
CA LYS A 61 3.56 0.04 -9.62
C LYS A 61 3.37 -1.39 -10.09
N SER A 62 4.45 -2.17 -10.19
CA SER A 62 4.38 -3.58 -10.59
C SER A 62 3.54 -4.40 -9.61
N TYR A 63 3.71 -4.20 -8.30
CA TYR A 63 2.93 -4.88 -7.27
C TYR A 63 1.42 -4.60 -7.40
N TYR A 64 1.03 -3.33 -7.51
CA TYR A 64 -0.38 -2.96 -7.62
C TYR A 64 -0.99 -3.29 -8.99
N ALA A 65 -0.23 -3.20 -10.08
CA ALA A 65 -0.68 -3.64 -11.39
C ALA A 65 -0.98 -5.15 -11.41
N ASN A 66 -0.13 -5.96 -10.77
CA ASN A 66 -0.36 -7.40 -10.68
C ASN A 66 -1.54 -7.74 -9.75
N ARG A 67 -1.75 -6.95 -8.68
CA ARG A 67 -2.91 -7.09 -7.80
C ARG A 67 -4.23 -6.66 -8.47
N ALA A 68 -4.21 -5.65 -9.33
CA ALA A 68 -5.38 -5.26 -10.12
C ALA A 68 -5.72 -6.28 -11.22
N ALA A 69 -4.73 -7.03 -11.70
CA ALA A 69 -4.91 -8.13 -12.64
C ALA A 69 -5.40 -9.43 -11.98
N ALA A 70 -5.26 -9.59 -10.67
CA ALA A 70 -5.89 -10.67 -9.92
C ALA A 70 -7.41 -10.39 -9.82
N PRO A 71 -8.30 -11.36 -10.11
CA PRO A 71 -9.72 -11.13 -9.98
C PRO A 71 -10.04 -10.70 -8.55
N ALA A 72 -10.79 -9.62 -8.42
CA ALA A 72 -11.33 -9.10 -7.16
C ALA A 72 -12.31 -10.11 -6.54
N GLY A 73 -11.77 -11.20 -5.99
CA GLY A 73 -12.53 -12.33 -5.46
C GLY A 73 -11.93 -12.96 -4.21
N ALA A 74 -10.81 -12.46 -3.68
CA ALA A 74 -10.31 -12.84 -2.36
C ALA A 74 -10.58 -11.70 -1.36
N ALA A 75 -11.85 -11.30 -1.24
CA ALA A 75 -12.32 -10.73 0.01
C ALA A 75 -12.25 -11.87 1.05
N SER A 76 -11.52 -11.65 2.15
CA SER A 76 -11.53 -12.56 3.30
C SER A 76 -12.98 -12.89 3.71
N PRO A 77 -13.31 -14.16 4.02
CA PRO A 77 -14.64 -14.53 4.45
C PRO A 77 -14.81 -14.06 5.91
N ALA A 78 -15.46 -12.93 6.11
CA ALA A 78 -15.88 -12.48 7.43
C ALA A 78 -17.38 -12.14 7.41
N ALA A 79 -18.11 -12.95 8.18
CA ALA A 79 -19.49 -12.83 8.66
C ALA A 79 -20.63 -13.30 7.71
N PRO A 80 -21.38 -14.36 8.09
CA PRO A 80 -22.71 -14.59 7.54
C PRO A 80 -23.65 -13.51 8.07
N GLN A 81 -24.18 -12.67 7.18
CA GLN A 81 -25.29 -11.79 7.52
C GLN A 81 -26.57 -12.62 7.64
N GLY A 82 -26.81 -13.11 8.85
CA GLY A 82 -28.11 -13.60 9.27
C GLY A 82 -29.08 -12.43 9.49
N MET A 83 -30.16 -12.44 8.72
CA MET A 83 -31.54 -12.19 9.14
C MET A 83 -31.87 -10.89 9.90
N MET A 84 -32.46 -9.90 9.21
CA MET A 84 -33.88 -9.50 9.34
C MET A 84 -34.13 -8.18 8.58
N GLU A 85 -34.90 -8.26 7.48
CA GLU A 85 -35.52 -7.09 6.83
C GLU A 85 -36.72 -6.64 7.68
N PRO A 86 -36.89 -5.34 7.99
CA PRO A 86 -38.01 -4.85 8.80
C PRO A 86 -39.15 -4.29 7.94
N GLU A 87 -39.69 -5.06 6.99
CA GLU A 87 -40.83 -4.59 6.18
C GLU A 87 -41.78 -5.73 5.80
N GLU A 88 -42.41 -6.43 6.76
CA GLU A 88 -43.63 -7.22 6.48
C GLU A 88 -44.39 -7.67 7.76
N LEU A 89 -44.76 -6.73 8.65
CA LEU A 89 -45.70 -7.06 9.74
C LEU A 89 -46.75 -5.97 9.99
N LEU A 90 -47.25 -5.38 8.92
CA LEU A 90 -48.42 -4.50 8.93
C LEU A 90 -49.59 -5.17 8.18
N LEU A 91 -50.03 -6.37 8.63
CA LEU A 91 -51.31 -6.99 8.26
C LEU A 91 -51.52 -8.34 9.00
N ALA A 92 -51.67 -8.32 10.32
CA ALA A 92 -52.48 -9.31 11.07
C ALA A 92 -52.59 -8.92 12.55
N SER A 93 -53.84 -8.72 12.99
CA SER A 93 -54.36 -8.52 14.36
C SER A 93 -54.69 -7.09 14.75
#